data_AF-A0A930BC59-F1
#
_entry.id   AF-A0A930BC59-F1
#
_cell.length_a   1.000
_cell.length_b   1.000
_cell.length_c   1.000
_cell.angle_alpha   90.00
_cell.angle_beta   90.00
_cell.angle_gamma   90.00
#
_symmetry.space_group_name_H-M   'P 1'
#
loop_
_entity.id
_entity.type
_entity.pdbx_description
1 polymer ?
#
loop_
_entity_poly.entity_id
_entity_poly.type
_entity_poly.pdbx_seq_one_letter_code
_entity_poly.pdbx_strand_id
1 'polypeptide(L)'
;MDNEFKIIPETSPKYYISGWEALNTPTEDRTTADWHPYVYWLATKKHKEIPLYQNTMLGDEGIEYRPIIWSGGKSVYIASFARAIADILFTFPKDHPRVLELYGSRESLMTPEIEKKLFFYLLQLPDKEKALYFILHIIPTFYKEWKNVQIKH
;
A
#
# COMPACT_ATOMS: atom_id res chain seq x y z
N MET A 1 -21.38 4.56 -20.66
CA MET A 1 -19.92 4.76 -20.76
C MET A 1 -19.31 3.39 -20.66
N ASP A 2 -18.60 2.94 -21.69
CA ASP A 2 -17.85 1.69 -21.62
C ASP A 2 -16.65 1.96 -20.72
N ASN A 3 -16.70 1.47 -19.48
CA ASN A 3 -15.57 1.59 -18.57
C ASN A 3 -14.50 0.60 -19.03
N GLU A 4 -13.43 1.11 -19.66
CA GLU A 4 -12.25 0.33 -20.01
C GLU A 4 -11.36 0.13 -18.76
N PHE A 5 -10.64 -0.99 -18.69
CA PHE A 5 -9.60 -1.16 -17.67
C PHE A 5 -8.39 -0.26 -17.97
N LYS A 6 -7.72 0.21 -16.93
CA LYS A 6 -6.44 0.91 -17.04
C LYS A 6 -5.41 -0.01 -17.70
N ILE A 7 -4.55 0.59 -18.51
CA ILE A 7 -3.42 -0.12 -19.13
C ILE A 7 -2.40 -0.42 -18.03
N ILE A 8 -1.95 -1.67 -17.97
CA ILE A 8 -0.88 -2.10 -17.07
C ILE A 8 0.46 -1.94 -17.81
N PRO A 9 1.28 -0.94 -17.44
CA PRO A 9 2.59 -0.75 -18.06
C PRO A 9 3.54 -1.90 -17.69
N GLU A 10 4.71 -1.92 -18.32
CA GLU A 10 5.77 -2.85 -17.92
C GLU A 10 6.29 -2.50 -16.52
N THR A 11 6.45 -3.53 -15.69
CA THR A 11 6.82 -3.37 -14.27
C THR A 11 8.17 -4.02 -13.98
N SER A 12 8.83 -3.56 -12.93
CA SER A 12 10.09 -4.09 -12.42
C SER A 12 10.15 -3.89 -10.90
N PRO A 13 11.10 -4.51 -10.17
CA PRO A 13 11.30 -4.19 -8.75
C PRO A 13 11.52 -2.69 -8.49
N LYS A 14 12.12 -1.97 -9.46
CA LYS A 14 12.34 -0.52 -9.36
C LYS A 14 11.09 0.31 -9.65
N TYR A 15 10.22 -0.15 -10.53
CA TYR A 15 9.01 0.54 -10.99
C TYR A 15 7.83 -0.43 -10.94
N TYR A 16 7.05 -0.35 -9.87
CA TYR A 16 6.04 -1.37 -9.53
C TYR A 16 4.70 -0.72 -9.18
N ILE A 17 3.62 -1.52 -9.24
CA ILE A 17 2.28 -1.06 -8.88
C ILE A 17 2.19 -0.95 -7.35
N SER A 18 1.70 0.17 -6.82
CA SER A 18 1.58 0.38 -5.38
C SER A 18 0.37 1.25 -5.02
N GLY A 19 0.25 1.61 -3.75
CA GLY A 19 -0.85 2.42 -3.23
C GLY A 19 -2.22 1.76 -3.35
N TRP A 20 -3.26 2.56 -3.58
CA TRP A 20 -4.64 2.08 -3.59
C TRP A 20 -4.92 1.04 -4.69
N GLU A 21 -4.21 1.10 -5.81
CA GLU A 21 -4.27 0.07 -6.83
C GLU A 21 -3.78 -1.29 -6.30
N ALA A 22 -2.68 -1.32 -5.54
CA ALA A 22 -2.16 -2.54 -4.93
C ALA A 22 -3.02 -3.03 -3.75
N LEU A 23 -3.48 -2.12 -2.89
CA LEU A 23 -4.37 -2.42 -1.76
C LEU A 23 -5.69 -3.03 -2.19
N ASN A 24 -6.12 -2.75 -3.41
CA ASN A 24 -7.33 -3.32 -3.96
C ASN A 24 -7.08 -4.51 -4.85
N THR A 25 -5.84 -4.85 -5.21
CA THR A 25 -5.57 -6.08 -5.96
C THR A 25 -5.67 -7.29 -5.03
N PRO A 26 -6.60 -8.23 -5.26
CA PRO A 26 -6.76 -9.40 -4.42
C PRO A 26 -5.44 -10.15 -4.28
N THR A 27 -5.08 -10.43 -3.04
CA THR A 27 -4.05 -11.43 -2.67
C THR A 27 -4.57 -12.84 -2.94
N GLU A 28 -3.72 -13.87 -2.76
CA GLU A 28 -4.11 -15.27 -2.99
C GLU A 28 -5.30 -15.71 -2.13
N ASP A 29 -5.41 -15.17 -0.93
CA ASP A 29 -6.52 -15.33 0.01
C ASP A 29 -7.75 -14.44 -0.31
N ARG A 30 -7.71 -13.74 -1.46
CA ARG A 30 -8.76 -12.84 -1.98
C ARG A 30 -9.04 -11.61 -1.14
N THR A 31 -8.13 -11.21 -0.25
CA THR A 31 -8.27 -10.01 0.57
C THR A 31 -8.08 -8.73 -0.26
N THR A 32 -8.94 -7.73 -0.04
CA THR A 32 -8.87 -6.39 -0.64
C THR A 32 -9.24 -5.31 0.39
N ALA A 33 -8.72 -4.10 0.21
CA ALA A 33 -8.98 -2.97 1.10
C ALA A 33 -10.40 -2.41 1.01
N ASP A 34 -10.94 -2.37 -0.21
CA ASP A 34 -12.26 -1.85 -0.56
C ASP A 34 -13.21 -3.00 -0.95
N TRP A 35 -14.50 -2.79 -0.73
CA TRP A 35 -15.59 -3.69 -1.13
C TRP A 35 -15.88 -3.66 -2.64
N HIS A 36 -15.46 -2.59 -3.33
CA HIS A 36 -15.51 -2.47 -4.79
C HIS A 36 -14.11 -2.36 -5.40
N PRO A 37 -13.25 -3.39 -5.26
CA PRO A 37 -11.83 -3.28 -5.55
C PRO A 37 -11.51 -3.03 -7.03
N TYR A 38 -12.39 -3.45 -7.94
CA TYR A 38 -12.21 -3.25 -9.39
C TYR A 38 -12.28 -1.78 -9.83
N VAL A 39 -12.89 -0.88 -9.05
CA VAL A 39 -13.04 0.55 -9.44
C VAL A 39 -11.69 1.26 -9.55
N TYR A 40 -10.70 0.81 -8.78
CA TYR A 40 -9.33 1.32 -8.83
C TYR A 40 -8.61 0.92 -10.13
N TRP A 41 -9.19 0.02 -10.90
CA TRP A 41 -8.64 -0.50 -12.15
C TRP A 41 -9.40 0.03 -13.38
N LEU A 42 -10.48 0.80 -13.17
CA LEU A 42 -11.21 1.42 -14.26
C LEU A 42 -10.54 2.72 -14.71
N ALA A 43 -10.50 2.91 -16.03
CA ALA A 43 -9.97 4.08 -16.67
C ALA A 43 -11.05 5.17 -16.70
N THR A 44 -10.77 6.34 -16.12
CA THR A 44 -11.66 7.51 -16.21
C THR A 44 -11.53 8.26 -17.54
N LYS A 45 -10.54 7.88 -18.36
CA LYS A 45 -10.23 8.41 -19.69
C LYS A 45 -9.61 7.29 -20.51
N LYS A 46 -9.77 7.31 -21.84
CA LYS A 46 -9.14 6.35 -22.75
C LYS A 46 -7.62 6.30 -22.53
N HIS A 47 -7.05 5.10 -22.63
CA HIS A 47 -5.62 4.83 -22.54
C HIS A 47 -4.93 5.28 -21.23
N LYS A 48 -5.68 5.38 -20.13
CA LYS A 48 -5.09 5.70 -18.83
C LYS A 48 -4.26 4.53 -18.31
N GLU A 49 -2.98 4.77 -18.05
CA GLU A 49 -2.10 3.79 -17.42
C GLU A 49 -2.23 3.80 -15.89
N ILE A 50 -1.88 2.66 -15.28
CA ILE A 50 -1.67 2.57 -13.84
C ILE A 50 -0.39 3.30 -13.45
N PRO A 51 -0.42 4.19 -12.45
CA PRO A 51 0.80 4.84 -11.98
C PRO A 51 1.75 3.82 -11.35
N LEU A 52 3.02 3.89 -11.72
CA LEU A 52 4.09 3.13 -11.07
C LEU A 52 4.73 3.95 -9.96
N TYR A 53 5.09 3.26 -8.89
CA TYR A 53 5.81 3.81 -7.75
C TYR A 53 7.28 3.41 -7.81
N GLN A 54 8.11 4.25 -7.19
CA GLN A 54 9.52 4.00 -6.95
C GLN A 54 9.86 4.54 -5.56
N ASN A 55 10.30 3.66 -4.65
CA ASN A 55 10.72 4.05 -3.31
C ASN A 55 12.08 3.43 -3.00
N THR A 56 13.13 4.26 -3.13
CA THR A 56 14.52 3.83 -2.94
C THR A 56 14.89 3.64 -1.47
N MET A 57 14.12 4.18 -0.53
CA MET A 57 14.43 4.07 0.90
C MET A 57 14.14 2.67 1.41
N LEU A 58 13.03 2.08 0.97
CA LEU A 58 12.61 0.73 1.37
C LEU A 58 13.22 -0.38 0.49
N GLY A 59 14.00 -0.03 -0.53
CA GLY A 59 14.54 -0.97 -1.51
C GLY A 59 13.43 -1.85 -2.13
N ASP A 60 13.72 -3.13 -2.32
CA ASP A 60 12.79 -4.10 -2.92
C ASP A 60 11.88 -4.80 -1.90
N GLU A 61 11.96 -4.44 -0.61
CA GLU A 61 11.26 -5.15 0.45
C GLU A 61 9.73 -5.02 0.33
N GLY A 62 9.01 -6.15 0.33
CA GLY A 62 7.57 -6.16 0.21
C GLY A 62 7.05 -5.87 -1.21
N ILE A 63 7.92 -5.96 -2.23
CA ILE A 63 7.52 -6.03 -3.65
C ILE A 63 7.38 -7.51 -4.03
N GLU A 64 6.26 -7.85 -4.64
CA GLU A 64 5.88 -9.21 -5.03
C GLU A 64 5.75 -9.31 -6.55
N TYR A 65 6.08 -10.47 -7.13
CA TYR A 65 5.80 -10.76 -8.53
C TYR A 65 4.63 -11.74 -8.64
N ARG A 66 3.46 -11.26 -9.07
CA ARG A 66 2.22 -12.06 -9.08
C ARG A 66 1.25 -11.65 -10.19
N PRO A 67 0.36 -12.56 -10.64
CA PRO A 67 -0.63 -12.25 -11.67
C PRO A 67 -1.77 -11.36 -11.13
N ILE A 68 -2.23 -10.41 -11.95
CA ILE A 68 -3.45 -9.63 -11.68
C ILE A 68 -4.62 -10.28 -12.39
N ILE A 69 -5.57 -10.82 -11.63
CA ILE A 69 -6.74 -11.54 -12.15
C ILE A 69 -7.56 -10.68 -13.12
N TRP A 70 -7.77 -9.40 -12.79
CA TRP A 70 -8.56 -8.49 -13.62
C TRP A 70 -7.96 -8.14 -14.98
N SER A 71 -6.69 -8.49 -15.19
CA SER A 71 -5.96 -8.23 -16.43
C SER A 71 -5.87 -9.44 -17.35
N GLY A 72 -6.68 -10.48 -17.11
CA GLY A 72 -6.50 -11.77 -17.77
C GLY A 72 -5.25 -12.52 -17.28
N GLY A 73 -4.74 -12.19 -16.08
CA GLY A 73 -3.62 -12.88 -15.46
C GLY A 73 -2.22 -12.36 -15.82
N LYS A 74 -2.07 -11.11 -16.29
CA LYS A 74 -0.75 -10.49 -16.50
C LYS A 74 0.02 -10.46 -15.19
N SER A 75 1.21 -11.07 -15.18
CA SER A 75 2.15 -11.01 -14.05
C SER A 75 2.85 -9.65 -13.99
N VAL A 76 2.95 -9.09 -12.79
CA VAL A 76 3.56 -7.78 -12.54
C VAL A 76 4.33 -7.77 -11.23
N TYR A 77 5.22 -6.79 -11.10
CA TYR A 77 5.72 -6.35 -9.81
C TYR A 77 4.73 -5.41 -9.14
N ILE A 78 4.32 -5.76 -7.93
CA ILE A 78 3.28 -5.07 -7.16
C ILE A 78 3.61 -5.10 -5.67
N ALA A 79 3.27 -4.02 -4.95
CA ALA A 79 3.49 -3.92 -3.52
C ALA A 79 2.55 -4.86 -2.74
N SER A 80 3.10 -5.50 -1.71
CA SER A 80 2.34 -6.05 -0.59
C SER A 80 1.52 -4.95 0.11
N PHE A 81 0.53 -5.32 0.93
CA PHE A 81 -0.33 -4.33 1.59
C PHE A 81 0.46 -3.35 2.49
N ALA A 82 1.37 -3.87 3.33
CA ALA A 82 2.20 -3.03 4.18
C ALA A 82 3.08 -2.07 3.35
N ARG A 83 3.66 -2.56 2.25
CA ARG A 83 4.47 -1.74 1.34
C ARG A 83 3.63 -0.69 0.61
N ALA A 84 2.41 -1.02 0.19
CA ALA A 84 1.51 -0.11 -0.48
C ALA A 84 1.03 1.04 0.41
N ILE A 85 0.73 0.74 1.68
CA ILE A 85 0.42 1.75 2.69
C ILE A 85 1.64 2.65 2.90
N ALA A 86 2.83 2.05 3.08
CA ALA A 86 4.06 2.82 3.23
C ALA A 86 4.29 3.74 2.02
N ASP A 87 4.18 3.25 0.79
CA ASP A 87 4.39 4.07 -0.40
C ASP A 87 3.42 5.25 -0.50
N ILE A 88 2.14 5.10 -0.11
CA ILE A 88 1.21 6.23 0.02
C ILE A 88 1.76 7.27 1.00
N LEU A 89 2.28 6.83 2.13
CA LEU A 89 2.82 7.68 3.20
C LEU A 89 4.19 8.29 2.86
N PHE A 90 4.99 7.66 2.02
CA PHE A 90 6.22 8.27 1.50
C PHE A 90 5.94 9.30 0.40
N THR A 91 4.86 9.10 -0.37
CA THR A 91 4.58 9.90 -1.58
C THR A 91 3.78 11.17 -1.29
N PHE A 92 2.75 11.09 -0.45
CA PHE A 92 1.75 12.16 -0.32
C PHE A 92 1.80 12.83 1.05
N PRO A 93 1.53 14.14 1.20
CA PRO A 93 1.49 14.81 2.50
C PRO A 93 0.36 14.29 3.40
N LYS A 94 0.44 14.57 4.70
CA LYS A 94 -0.46 13.99 5.74
C LYS A 94 -1.95 14.28 5.52
N ASP A 95 -2.28 15.37 4.85
CA ASP A 95 -3.61 15.89 4.57
C ASP A 95 -4.12 15.50 3.17
N HIS A 96 -3.33 14.75 2.40
CA HIS A 96 -3.74 14.31 1.08
C HIS A 96 -4.90 13.30 1.17
N PRO A 97 -5.92 13.36 0.28
CA PRO A 97 -7.08 12.46 0.33
C PRO A 97 -6.72 10.97 0.40
N ARG A 98 -5.77 10.52 -0.44
CA ARG A 98 -5.27 9.12 -0.41
C ARG A 98 -4.70 8.68 0.95
N VAL A 99 -4.19 9.64 1.73
CA VAL A 99 -3.62 9.41 3.05
C VAL A 99 -4.73 9.41 4.11
N LEU A 100 -5.69 10.33 3.99
CA LEU A 100 -6.85 10.41 4.88
C LEU A 100 -7.74 9.15 4.79
N GLU A 101 -7.91 8.60 3.59
CA GLU A 101 -8.70 7.39 3.34
C GLU A 101 -8.14 6.16 4.10
N LEU A 102 -6.83 6.09 4.35
CA LEU A 102 -6.21 4.98 5.09
C LEU A 102 -6.73 4.87 6.53
N TYR A 103 -7.09 6.00 7.16
CA TYR A 103 -7.66 5.99 8.51
C TYR A 103 -9.04 5.34 8.55
N GLY A 104 -9.85 5.53 7.50
CA GLY A 104 -11.18 4.95 7.38
C GLY A 104 -11.17 3.46 7.07
N SER A 105 -10.14 2.97 6.37
CA SER A 105 -9.98 1.56 5.99
C SER A 105 -9.11 0.75 6.95
N ARG A 106 -8.78 1.28 8.13
CA ARG A 106 -7.83 0.65 9.07
C ARG A 106 -8.24 -0.79 9.44
N GLU A 107 -9.50 -0.99 9.82
CA GLU A 107 -9.96 -2.30 10.33
C GLU A 107 -9.93 -3.40 9.25
N SER A 108 -10.15 -3.06 7.99
CA SER A 108 -10.08 -4.02 6.88
C SER A 108 -8.65 -4.30 6.42
N LEU A 109 -7.71 -3.40 6.71
CA LEU A 109 -6.33 -3.46 6.21
C LEU A 109 -5.32 -4.03 7.21
N MET A 110 -5.56 -3.90 8.52
CA MET A 110 -4.52 -4.10 9.53
C MET A 110 -4.62 -5.47 10.21
N THR A 111 -3.83 -6.43 9.71
CA THR A 111 -3.51 -7.67 10.44
C THR A 111 -2.23 -7.49 11.26
N PRO A 112 -1.98 -8.29 12.32
CA PRO A 112 -0.75 -8.18 13.10
C PRO A 112 0.55 -8.26 12.27
N GLU A 113 0.54 -9.08 11.21
CA GLU A 113 1.63 -9.21 10.25
C GLU A 113 1.86 -7.89 9.47
N ILE A 114 0.78 -7.28 9.00
CA ILE A 114 0.82 -6.01 8.26
C ILE A 114 1.25 -4.87 9.20
N GLU A 115 0.69 -4.79 10.41
CA GLU A 115 1.04 -3.76 11.39
C GLU A 115 2.54 -3.78 11.70
N LYS A 116 3.10 -4.97 11.94
CA LYS A 116 4.52 -5.17 12.22
C LYS A 116 5.40 -4.71 11.05
N LYS A 117 5.12 -5.15 9.82
CA LYS A 117 5.91 -4.76 8.63
C LYS A 117 5.80 -3.25 8.38
N LEU A 118 4.59 -2.71 8.44
CA LEU A 118 4.34 -1.29 8.27
C LEU A 118 5.10 -0.46 9.31
N PHE A 119 5.14 -0.88 10.57
CA PHE A 119 5.92 -0.19 11.61
C PHE A 119 7.37 0.02 11.19
N PHE A 120 8.05 -1.04 10.73
CA PHE A 120 9.45 -0.96 10.31
C PHE A 120 9.65 -0.08 9.06
N TYR A 121 8.71 -0.08 8.12
CA TYR A 121 8.75 0.87 6.99
C TYR A 121 8.61 2.31 7.45
N LEU A 122 7.71 2.59 8.40
CA LEU A 122 7.49 3.94 8.91
C LEU A 122 8.69 4.49 9.69
N LEU A 123 9.49 3.63 10.33
CA LEU A 123 10.75 4.07 10.96
C LEU A 123 11.73 4.65 9.94
N GLN A 124 11.65 4.23 8.67
CA GLN A 124 12.50 4.73 7.58
C GLN A 124 11.96 6.00 6.92
N LEU A 125 10.72 6.42 7.23
CA LEU A 125 10.13 7.63 6.67
C LEU A 125 10.98 8.86 7.05
N PRO A 126 11.32 9.76 6.10
CA PRO A 126 12.11 10.95 6.41
C PRO A 126 11.40 11.91 7.36
N ASP A 127 10.10 12.10 7.15
CA ASP A 127 9.25 12.92 8.02
C ASP A 127 8.90 12.13 9.29
N LYS A 128 9.68 12.35 10.35
CA LYS A 128 9.53 11.65 11.63
C LYS A 128 8.26 12.04 12.37
N GLU A 129 7.79 13.28 12.25
CA GLU A 129 6.55 13.72 12.89
C GLU A 129 5.36 13.01 12.27
N LYS A 130 5.33 12.96 10.93
CA LYS A 130 4.31 12.20 10.21
C LYS A 130 4.40 10.72 10.52
N ALA A 131 5.59 10.13 10.53
CA ALA A 131 5.77 8.72 10.87
C ALA A 131 5.17 8.42 12.24
N LEU A 132 5.53 9.20 13.27
CA LEU A 132 5.02 9.05 14.62
C LEU A 132 3.51 9.25 14.70
N TYR A 133 2.98 10.27 14.01
CA TYR A 133 1.54 10.50 13.94
C TYR A 133 0.81 9.28 13.39
N PHE A 134 1.28 8.71 12.26
CA PHE A 134 0.71 7.51 11.68
C PHE A 134 0.81 6.29 12.60
N ILE A 135 1.98 6.08 13.22
CA ILE A 135 2.20 4.98 14.16
C ILE A 135 1.17 5.03 15.30
N LEU A 136 0.95 6.22 15.88
CA LEU A 136 0.05 6.41 17.01
C LEU A 136 -1.43 6.25 16.67
N HIS A 137 -1.83 6.44 15.40
CA HIS A 137 -3.24 6.43 15.00
C HIS A 137 -3.65 5.16 14.24
N ILE A 138 -2.74 4.58 13.46
CA ILE A 138 -3.02 3.40 12.63
C ILE A 138 -2.52 2.10 13.27
N ILE A 139 -1.39 2.13 13.98
CA ILE A 139 -0.80 0.94 14.64
C ILE A 139 -0.51 1.15 16.14
N PRO A 140 -1.43 1.74 16.93
CA PRO A 140 -1.19 2.10 18.33
C PRO A 140 -0.91 0.90 19.23
N THR A 141 -1.53 -0.25 18.97
CA THR A 141 -1.40 -1.45 19.80
C THR A 141 0.01 -2.01 19.68
N PHE A 142 0.45 -2.28 18.44
CA PHE A 142 1.80 -2.75 18.15
C PHE A 142 2.87 -1.80 18.73
N TYR A 143 2.69 -0.49 18.58
CA TYR A 143 3.65 0.48 19.13
C TYR A 143 3.77 0.41 20.66
N LYS A 144 2.64 0.29 21.38
CA LYS A 144 2.66 0.14 22.85
C LYS A 144 3.39 -1.12 23.28
N GLU A 145 3.14 -2.24 22.60
CA GLU A 145 3.81 -3.51 22.86
C GLU A 145 5.32 -3.41 22.63
N TRP A 146 5.72 -2.88 21.46
CA TRP A 146 7.12 -2.67 21.12
C TRP A 146 7.84 -1.80 22.17
N LYS A 147 7.22 -0.68 22.57
CA LYS A 147 7.79 0.23 23.58
C LYS A 147 7.95 -0.44 24.95
N ASN A 148 6.98 -1.26 25.36
CA ASN A 148 7.06 -2.01 26.62
C ASN A 148 8.20 -3.05 26.63
N VAL A 149 8.53 -3.62 25.47
CA VAL A 149 9.69 -4.52 25.32
C VAL A 149 10.99 -3.74 25.43
N GLN A 150 11.09 -2.57 24.79
CA GLN A 150 12.31 -1.74 24.83
C GLN A 150 12.64 -1.22 26.24
N ILE A 151 11.65 -0.95 27.08
CA ILE A 151 11.86 -0.44 28.46
C ILE A 151 12.35 -1.55 29.41
N LYS A 152 12.11 -2.83 29.06
CA LYS A 152 12.49 -3.98 29.88
C LYS A 152 13.92 -4.49 29.61
N HIS A 153 14.62 -3.87 28.66
CA HIS A 153 15.99 -4.18 28.24
C HIS A 153 16.86 -2.92 28.31
#